data_AF-A0A1Q9DWS3-F1
#
_entry.id   AF-A0A1Q9DWS3-F1
#
_cell.length_a   1.000
_cell.length_b   1.000
_cell.length_c   1.000
_cell.angle_alpha   90.00
_cell.angle_beta   90.00
_cell.angle_gamma   90.00
#
_symmetry.space_group_name_H-M   'P 1'
#
loop_
_entity.id
_entity.type
_entity.pdbx_description
1 polymer ?
#
loop_
_entity_poly.entity_id
_entity_poly.type
_entity_poly.pdbx_seq_one_letter_code
_entity_poly.pdbx_strand_id
1 'polypeptide(L)'
;MSRSTFQLWPLPLAGRALALGEYGGLGYPFEGHEWSPETSWAYGNVSHTSKDFAIKFLDLGFRLEALLCENWVSAVVYTQWNDIEEEINGLVTYDRIPKLPQPVLLEFNGRLAQAQAECGFGQNSKRRTSDLPSNCDNYCQGIAIEVLAISIIGIFIVSMQL
;
A
#
# COMPACT_ATOMS: atom_id res chain seq x y z
N MET A 1 -6.64 19.93 -4.13
CA MET A 1 -7.65 18.84 -4.06
C MET A 1 -8.71 19.23 -3.04
N SER A 2 -9.99 19.35 -3.43
CA SER A 2 -11.06 19.82 -2.54
C SER A 2 -11.40 18.76 -1.49
N ARG A 3 -11.75 19.20 -0.27
CA ARG A 3 -12.12 18.38 0.90
C ARG A 3 -13.34 17.45 0.69
N SER A 4 -13.92 17.40 -0.51
CA SER A 4 -15.21 16.76 -0.78
C SER A 4 -15.12 15.28 -1.19
N THR A 5 -13.96 14.78 -1.64
CA THR A 5 -13.87 13.42 -2.19
C THR A 5 -13.89 12.31 -1.13
N PHE A 6 -13.53 12.61 0.12
CA PHE A 6 -13.48 11.60 1.20
C PHE A 6 -14.65 11.69 2.20
N GLN A 7 -15.53 12.71 2.11
CA GLN A 7 -16.68 12.85 3.03
C GLN A 7 -17.84 11.88 2.73
N LEU A 8 -17.83 11.22 1.58
CA LEU A 8 -18.84 10.25 1.15
C LEU A 8 -18.24 8.84 0.95
N TRP A 9 -17.11 8.54 1.58
CA TRP A 9 -16.62 7.18 1.59
C TRP A 9 -17.62 6.31 2.37
N PRO A 10 -18.15 5.22 1.79
CA PRO A 10 -19.08 4.37 2.51
C PRO A 10 -18.35 3.78 3.71
N LEU A 11 -18.76 4.18 4.92
CA LEU A 11 -18.34 3.50 6.13
C LEU A 11 -18.65 2.00 5.95
N PRO A 12 -17.79 1.09 6.46
CA PRO A 12 -18.07 -0.33 6.40
C PRO A 12 -19.48 -0.61 6.93
N LEU A 13 -20.31 -1.27 6.13
CA LEU A 13 -21.62 -1.73 6.61
C LEU A 13 -21.40 -2.58 7.85
N ALA A 14 -22.22 -2.41 8.89
CA ALA A 14 -22.05 -3.11 10.16
C ALA A 14 -21.86 -4.62 9.94
N GLY A 15 -20.77 -5.17 10.48
CA GLY A 15 -20.41 -6.58 10.33
C GLY A 15 -19.79 -6.98 8.99
N ARG A 16 -19.43 -6.03 8.11
CA ARG A 16 -18.71 -6.30 6.86
C ARG A 16 -17.32 -5.64 6.87
N ALA A 17 -16.33 -6.38 6.39
CA ALA A 17 -15.03 -5.83 6.08
C ALA A 17 -15.11 -4.98 4.80
N LEU A 18 -14.41 -3.86 4.76
CA LEU A 18 -14.25 -3.04 3.56
C LEU A 18 -12.86 -3.26 2.97
N ALA A 19 -12.77 -3.49 1.67
CA ALA A 19 -11.50 -3.60 0.96
C ALA A 19 -11.36 -2.47 -0.06
N LEU A 20 -10.20 -1.82 -0.08
CA LEU A 20 -9.78 -0.98 -1.19
C LEU A 20 -9.26 -1.89 -2.30
N GLY A 21 -10.17 -2.31 -3.18
CA GLY A 21 -9.91 -3.33 -4.18
C GLY A 21 -8.90 -2.93 -5.26
N GLU A 22 -8.67 -1.63 -5.46
CA GLU A 22 -7.64 -1.12 -6.36
C GLU A 22 -7.12 0.21 -5.82
N TYR A 23 -5.79 0.34 -5.75
CA TYR A 23 -5.08 1.60 -5.58
C TYR A 23 -3.76 1.54 -6.35
N GLY A 24 -3.17 2.69 -6.64
CA GLY A 24 -1.95 2.76 -7.45
C GLY A 24 -2.18 3.66 -8.65
N GLY A 25 -1.98 3.12 -9.86
CA GLY A 25 -2.08 3.90 -11.08
C GLY A 25 -0.93 4.90 -11.26
N LEU A 26 0.25 4.62 -10.67
CA LEU A 26 1.41 5.49 -10.82
C LEU A 26 2.14 5.15 -12.12
N GLY A 27 2.22 6.10 -13.04
CA GLY A 27 2.98 5.93 -14.28
C GLY A 27 4.48 6.19 -14.11
N TYR A 28 5.31 5.29 -14.63
CA TYR A 28 6.73 5.56 -14.86
C TYR A 28 7.21 4.81 -16.12
N PRO A 29 7.44 5.51 -17.25
CA PRO A 29 8.02 4.92 -18.45
C PRO A 29 9.46 4.51 -18.15
N PHE A 30 9.77 3.26 -18.50
CA PHE A 30 11.09 2.68 -18.27
C PHE A 30 11.73 2.42 -19.63
N GLU A 31 12.63 3.31 -20.02
CA GLU A 31 13.18 3.38 -21.38
C GLU A 31 13.71 2.02 -21.84
N GLY A 32 13.23 1.57 -23.00
CA GLY A 32 13.61 0.30 -23.62
C GLY A 32 12.87 -0.94 -23.10
N HIS A 33 11.97 -0.76 -22.13
CA HIS A 33 11.23 -1.85 -21.47
C HIS A 33 9.70 -1.68 -21.55
N GLU A 34 9.25 -0.76 -22.41
CA GLU A 34 7.85 -0.48 -22.71
C GLU A 34 7.41 -1.27 -23.96
N TRP A 35 6.15 -1.67 -24.02
CA TRP A 35 5.59 -2.32 -25.21
C TRP A 35 5.36 -1.32 -26.36
N SER A 36 4.76 -0.16 -26.06
CA SER A 36 4.50 0.91 -27.03
C SER A 36 4.91 2.28 -26.47
N PRO A 37 6.20 2.64 -26.48
CA PRO A 37 6.70 3.91 -25.92
C PRO A 37 5.96 5.17 -26.40
N GLU A 38 5.47 5.16 -27.65
CA GLU A 38 4.79 6.30 -28.27
C GLU A 38 3.32 6.46 -27.85
N THR A 39 2.68 5.39 -27.38
CA THR A 39 1.25 5.38 -27.01
C THR A 39 1.01 5.06 -25.53
N SER A 40 2.07 4.87 -24.75
CA SER A 40 2.01 4.60 -23.32
C SER A 40 1.21 5.67 -22.55
N TRP A 41 0.40 5.23 -21.60
CA TRP A 41 -0.37 6.07 -20.69
C TRP A 41 -0.42 5.50 -19.27
N ALA A 42 -0.78 6.35 -18.33
CA ALA A 42 -0.91 6.04 -16.93
C ALA A 42 -2.04 6.83 -16.28
N TYR A 43 -2.53 6.37 -15.13
CA TYR A 43 -3.46 7.18 -14.36
C TYR A 43 -2.72 8.34 -13.69
N GLY A 44 -3.37 9.52 -13.61
CA GLY A 44 -2.79 10.68 -12.93
C GLY A 44 -1.47 11.18 -13.55
N ASN A 45 -0.52 11.59 -12.69
CA ASN A 45 0.72 12.23 -13.13
C ASN A 45 1.85 11.21 -13.34
N VAL A 46 2.33 11.12 -14.57
CA VAL A 46 3.51 10.32 -14.95
C VAL A 46 4.77 10.86 -14.26
N SER A 47 5.57 9.96 -13.70
CA SER A 47 6.92 10.25 -13.21
C SER A 47 7.94 10.12 -14.34
N HIS A 48 8.94 10.98 -14.37
CA HIS A 48 10.01 10.93 -15.39
C HIS A 48 11.36 10.46 -14.82
N THR A 49 11.42 10.17 -13.53
CA THR A 49 12.61 9.64 -12.86
C THR A 49 12.21 8.58 -11.86
N SER A 50 13.08 7.57 -11.66
CA SER A 50 12.88 6.54 -10.64
C SER A 50 12.72 7.14 -9.23
N LYS A 51 13.41 8.25 -8.94
CA LYS A 51 13.29 8.96 -7.66
C LYS A 51 11.89 9.56 -7.47
N ASP A 52 11.35 10.25 -8.46
CA ASP A 52 10.00 10.81 -8.40
C ASP A 52 8.95 9.71 -8.28
N PHE A 53 9.13 8.60 -9.01
CA PHE A 53 8.26 7.43 -8.90
C PHE A 53 8.26 6.84 -7.48
N ALA A 54 9.43 6.67 -6.87
CA ALA A 54 9.57 6.18 -5.50
C ALA A 54 8.92 7.11 -4.48
N ILE A 55 9.07 8.43 -4.62
CA ILE A 55 8.44 9.41 -3.72
C ILE A 55 6.92 9.30 -3.80
N LYS A 56 6.34 9.25 -5.00
CA LYS A 56 4.89 9.10 -5.19
C LYS A 56 4.38 7.75 -4.69
N PHE A 57 5.16 6.68 -4.87
CA PHE A 57 4.83 5.36 -4.35
C PHE A 57 4.78 5.36 -2.82
N LEU A 58 5.75 5.97 -2.16
CA LEU A 58 5.75 6.13 -0.70
C LEU A 58 4.61 7.05 -0.21
N ASP A 59 4.23 8.08 -0.98
CA ASP A 59 3.05 8.94 -0.68
C ASP A 59 1.75 8.13 -0.60
N LEU A 60 1.59 7.11 -1.45
CA LEU A 60 0.44 6.19 -1.33
C LEU A 60 0.44 5.50 0.05
N GLY A 61 1.61 5.12 0.56
CA GLY A 61 1.76 4.49 1.87
C GLY A 61 1.23 5.37 2.99
N PHE A 62 1.61 6.65 3.03
CA PHE A 62 1.10 7.60 4.01
C PHE A 62 -0.44 7.74 3.97
N ARG A 63 -1.03 7.73 2.77
CA ARG A 63 -2.49 7.79 2.61
C ARG A 63 -3.17 6.52 3.11
N LEU A 64 -2.58 5.36 2.81
CA LEU A 64 -3.08 4.07 3.29
C LEU A 64 -2.99 3.94 4.81
N GLU A 65 -1.89 4.40 5.42
CA GLU A 65 -1.74 4.45 6.89
C GLU A 65 -2.91 5.21 7.54
N ALA A 66 -3.29 6.36 6.99
CA ALA A 66 -4.45 7.11 7.49
C ALA A 66 -5.75 6.30 7.37
N LEU A 67 -5.99 5.63 6.24
CA LEU A 67 -7.18 4.79 6.04
C LEU A 67 -7.24 3.58 6.98
N LEU A 68 -6.08 2.97 7.26
CA LEU A 68 -5.95 1.87 8.23
C LEU A 68 -6.23 2.39 9.64
N CYS A 69 -5.65 3.53 10.01
CA CYS A 69 -5.77 4.07 11.36
C CYS A 69 -7.14 4.64 11.70
N GLU A 70 -7.89 5.10 10.70
CA GLU A 70 -9.28 5.51 10.87
C GLU A 70 -10.26 4.31 10.86
N ASN A 71 -9.76 3.07 10.80
CA ASN A 71 -10.52 1.83 10.71
C ASN A 71 -11.51 1.80 9.53
N TRP A 72 -11.12 2.38 8.39
CA TRP A 72 -11.99 2.43 7.21
C TRP A 72 -11.83 1.20 6.32
N VAL A 73 -10.63 0.62 6.23
CA VAL A 73 -10.34 -0.52 5.34
C VAL A 73 -9.70 -1.66 6.11
N SER A 74 -10.01 -2.89 5.70
CA SER A 74 -9.45 -4.14 6.22
C SER A 74 -8.43 -4.77 5.28
N ALA A 75 -8.43 -4.36 4.01
CA ALA A 75 -7.49 -4.82 2.99
C ALA A 75 -7.34 -3.74 1.90
N VAL A 76 -6.16 -3.70 1.27
CA VAL A 76 -5.83 -2.81 0.16
C VAL A 76 -5.09 -3.62 -0.92
N VAL A 77 -5.38 -3.38 -2.20
CA VAL A 77 -4.77 -4.12 -3.31
C VAL A 77 -4.13 -3.15 -4.30
N TYR A 78 -2.80 -3.26 -4.47
CA TYR A 78 -2.08 -2.45 -5.46
C TYR A 78 -2.40 -2.98 -6.84
N THR A 79 -3.03 -2.14 -7.66
CA THR A 79 -3.28 -2.42 -9.07
C THR A 79 -2.43 -1.44 -9.87
N GLN A 80 -1.42 -1.90 -10.61
CA GLN A 80 -1.19 -3.27 -11.10
C GLN A 80 0.25 -3.79 -10.90
N TRP A 81 0.43 -5.10 -11.02
CA TRP A 81 1.75 -5.73 -10.82
C TRP A 81 2.75 -5.37 -11.93
N ASN A 82 2.39 -5.64 -13.18
CA ASN A 82 3.21 -5.38 -14.36
C ASN A 82 2.56 -4.35 -15.28
N ASP A 83 3.36 -3.69 -16.11
CA ASP A 83 2.82 -2.96 -17.25
C ASP A 83 2.13 -3.94 -18.22
N ILE A 84 1.05 -3.47 -18.85
CA ILE A 84 0.33 -4.20 -19.89
C ILE A 84 0.13 -3.30 -21.09
N GLU A 85 0.73 -3.67 -22.21
CA GLU A 85 0.60 -2.96 -23.50
C GLU A 85 0.91 -1.47 -23.33
N GLU A 86 -0.09 -0.61 -23.48
CA GLU A 86 0.04 0.84 -23.37
C GLU A 86 -0.06 1.33 -21.92
N GLU A 87 -0.51 0.51 -20.97
CA GLU A 87 -0.68 0.92 -19.57
C GLU A 87 0.60 0.69 -18.75
N ILE A 88 1.28 1.78 -18.38
CA ILE A 88 2.59 1.77 -17.71
C ILE A 88 2.53 2.00 -16.19
N ASN A 89 1.43 1.57 -15.57
CA ASN A 89 1.13 1.74 -14.13
C ASN A 89 1.69 0.62 -13.24
N GLY A 90 2.46 -0.32 -13.80
CA GLY A 90 2.99 -1.47 -13.10
C GLY A 90 4.17 -1.13 -12.18
N LEU A 91 4.33 -1.94 -11.12
CA LEU A 91 5.57 -1.94 -10.31
C LEU A 91 6.73 -2.62 -11.02
N VAL A 92 6.43 -3.46 -12.01
CA VAL A 92 7.41 -4.06 -12.92
C VAL A 92 7.08 -3.69 -14.37
N THR A 93 8.11 -3.59 -15.22
CA THR A 93 7.98 -3.29 -16.64
C THR A 93 7.26 -4.41 -17.39
N TYR A 94 6.95 -4.17 -18.67
CA TYR A 94 6.31 -5.17 -19.54
C TYR A 94 7.13 -6.47 -19.60
N ASP A 95 8.45 -6.39 -19.58
CA ASP A 95 9.40 -7.51 -19.56
C ASP A 95 9.91 -7.89 -18.16
N ARG A 96 9.20 -7.45 -17.10
CA ARG A 96 9.33 -7.90 -15.70
C ARG A 96 10.58 -7.39 -14.98
N ILE A 97 11.09 -6.23 -15.39
CA ILE A 97 12.13 -5.50 -14.67
C ILE A 97 11.49 -4.67 -13.55
N PRO A 98 11.95 -4.77 -12.29
CA PRO A 98 11.44 -3.94 -11.21
C PRO A 98 11.71 -2.44 -11.44
N LYS A 99 10.68 -1.60 -11.33
CA LYS A 99 10.80 -0.15 -11.45
C LYS A 99 11.28 0.53 -10.16
N LEU A 100 11.17 -0.16 -9.03
CA LEU A 100 11.64 0.29 -7.72
C LEU A 100 12.70 -0.67 -7.16
N PRO A 101 13.70 -0.14 -6.43
CA PRO A 101 14.61 -0.97 -5.65
C PRO A 101 13.85 -1.78 -4.59
N GLN A 102 14.26 -3.03 -4.37
CA GLN A 102 13.67 -3.90 -3.35
C GLN A 102 13.60 -3.28 -1.95
N PRO A 103 14.62 -2.52 -1.45
CA PRO A 103 14.53 -1.87 -0.15
C PRO A 103 13.33 -0.92 0.00
N VAL A 104 12.93 -0.22 -1.07
CA VAL A 104 11.78 0.69 -1.05
C VAL A 104 10.47 -0.08 -0.85
N LEU A 105 10.33 -1.24 -1.50
CA LEU A 105 9.15 -2.10 -1.35
C LEU A 105 9.08 -2.72 0.05
N LEU A 106 10.22 -3.11 0.62
CA LEU A 106 10.30 -3.63 1.98
C LEU A 106 9.95 -2.55 3.01
N GLU A 107 10.46 -1.33 2.85
CA GLU A 107 10.11 -0.19 3.71
C GLU A 107 8.62 0.11 3.65
N PHE A 108 8.05 0.20 2.45
CA PHE A 108 6.62 0.44 2.24
C PHE A 108 5.75 -0.62 2.95
N ASN A 109 6.04 -1.91 2.72
CA ASN A 109 5.29 -3.00 3.35
C ASN A 109 5.46 -3.04 4.87
N GLY A 110 6.68 -2.79 5.37
CA GLY A 110 6.97 -2.74 6.80
C GLY A 110 6.18 -1.66 7.51
N ARG A 111 6.09 -0.47 6.89
CA ARG A 111 5.31 0.65 7.42
C ARG A 111 3.81 0.36 7.50
N LEU A 112 3.22 -0.23 6.45
CA LEU A 112 1.80 -0.60 6.46
C LEU A 112 1.50 -1.70 7.48
N ALA A 113 2.39 -2.70 7.60
CA ALA A 113 2.26 -3.75 8.60
C ALA A 113 2.31 -3.18 10.03
N GLN A 114 3.23 -2.23 10.28
CA GLN A 114 3.31 -1.53 11.55
C GLN A 114 2.04 -0.72 11.85
N ALA A 115 1.58 0.08 10.89
CA ALA A 115 0.36 0.87 11.05
C ALA A 115 -0.88 0.00 11.32
N GLN A 116 -0.98 -1.15 10.64
CA GLN A 116 -2.04 -2.13 10.90
C GLN A 116 -1.95 -2.71 12.33
N ALA A 117 -0.75 -3.00 12.82
CA ALA A 117 -0.56 -3.51 14.17
C ALA A 117 -0.89 -2.47 15.25
N GLU A 118 -0.55 -1.20 15.00
CA GLU A 118 -0.78 -0.09 15.94
C GLU A 118 -2.23 0.39 15.94
N CYS A 119 -2.85 0.48 14.76
CA CYS A 119 -4.16 1.12 14.62
C CYS A 119 -5.31 0.18 14.26
N GLY A 120 -5.04 -1.07 13.90
CA GLY A 120 -6.04 -2.00 13.37
C GLY A 120 -7.22 -2.29 14.31
N PHE A 121 -8.30 -2.79 13.71
CA PHE A 121 -9.57 -3.10 14.37
C PHE A 121 -9.38 -3.80 15.73
N GLY A 122 -9.79 -3.13 16.81
CA GLY A 122 -9.79 -3.68 18.16
C GLY A 122 -8.80 -3.07 19.16
N GLN A 123 -7.81 -2.28 18.72
CA GLN A 123 -6.87 -1.61 19.65
C GLN A 123 -7.47 -0.35 20.30
N ASN A 124 -8.52 0.22 19.71
CA ASN A 124 -9.20 1.43 20.21
C ASN A 124 -10.44 1.14 21.07
N SER A 125 -10.32 0.22 22.04
CA SER A 125 -11.29 0.16 23.15
C SER A 125 -10.76 0.74 24.48
N LYS A 126 -9.47 1.09 24.60
CA LYS A 126 -8.86 1.86 25.71
C LYS A 126 -7.32 1.86 25.55
N ARG A 127 -6.68 2.98 25.22
CA ARG A 127 -5.34 3.27 25.76
C ARG A 127 -5.01 4.76 25.68
N ARG A 128 -4.63 5.32 26.85
CA ARG A 128 -4.13 6.68 27.06
C ARG A 128 -2.64 6.71 26.72
N THR A 129 -2.18 7.84 26.21
CA THR A 129 -0.83 8.11 25.69
C THR A 129 0.29 8.19 26.76
N SER A 130 0.12 7.58 27.93
CA SER A 130 1.07 7.67 29.05
C SER A 130 2.14 6.57 29.11
N ASP A 131 2.06 5.53 28.27
CA ASP A 131 2.76 4.26 28.54
C ASP A 131 3.79 3.84 27.46
N LEU A 132 4.32 4.75 26.63
CA LEU A 132 5.39 4.41 25.67
C LEU A 132 6.76 4.92 26.17
N PRO A 133 7.72 4.04 26.54
CA PRO A 133 9.09 4.43 26.83
C PRO A 133 9.96 4.48 25.57
N SER A 134 10.98 5.34 25.65
CA SER A 134 11.70 6.00 24.56
C SER A 134 12.85 5.22 23.91
N ASN A 135 12.82 3.88 23.84
CA ASN A 135 13.91 3.17 23.16
C ASN A 135 13.47 1.83 22.58
N CYS A 136 13.16 1.82 21.28
CA CYS A 136 12.88 0.62 20.50
C CYS A 136 14.19 -0.01 20.00
N ASP A 137 14.97 -0.61 20.90
CA ASP A 137 16.25 -1.22 20.56
C ASP A 137 16.15 -2.75 20.48
N ASN A 138 15.58 -3.25 19.39
CA ASN A 138 15.56 -4.66 18.99
C ASN A 138 14.44 -5.53 19.62
N TYR A 139 13.64 -6.15 18.75
CA TYR A 139 13.10 -7.51 18.98
C TYR A 139 12.40 -7.78 20.33
N CYS A 140 11.20 -7.22 20.54
CA CYS A 140 10.24 -7.72 21.54
C CYS A 140 8.92 -8.04 20.82
N GLN A 141 8.84 -9.03 19.92
CA GLN A 141 8.67 -10.46 20.22
C GLN A 141 7.71 -10.74 21.39
N GLY A 142 6.58 -11.38 21.06
CA GLY A 142 5.91 -12.26 22.01
C GLY A 142 4.38 -12.26 22.09
N ILE A 143 3.62 -12.06 21.00
CA ILE A 143 2.28 -12.69 20.87
C ILE A 143 2.13 -13.18 19.43
N ALA A 144 2.01 -14.49 19.31
CA ALA A 144 1.95 -15.23 18.06
C ALA A 144 0.69 -14.87 17.26
N ILE A 145 0.88 -14.26 16.10
CA ILE A 145 -0.02 -14.40 14.95
C ILE A 145 0.91 -14.85 13.83
N GLU A 146 0.71 -16.06 13.32
CA GLU A 146 1.46 -16.58 12.19
C GLU A 146 1.25 -15.65 10.98
N VAL A 147 2.18 -14.72 10.79
CA VAL A 147 2.34 -13.97 9.55
C VAL A 147 3.03 -14.92 8.57
N LEU A 148 2.26 -15.88 8.04
CA LEU A 148 2.69 -16.61 6.86
C LEU A 148 2.51 -15.67 5.68
N ALA A 149 3.59 -14.95 5.37
CA ALA A 149 3.72 -14.15 4.17
C ALA A 149 3.46 -15.04 2.95
N ILE A 150 2.34 -14.84 2.27
CA ILE A 150 2.21 -15.22 0.86
C ILE A 150 2.53 -13.97 0.05
N SER A 151 3.83 -13.69 -0.07
CA SER A 151 4.38 -12.73 -1.03
C SER A 151 4.56 -13.40 -2.39
N ILE A 152 3.49 -13.94 -2.97
CA ILE A 152 3.45 -14.34 -4.38
C ILE A 152 2.00 -14.12 -4.84
N ILE A 153 1.81 -13.25 -5.84
CA ILE A 153 0.53 -12.76 -6.39
C ILE A 153 -0.06 -11.61 -5.55
N GLY A 154 -0.26 -10.44 -6.19
CA GLY A 154 -0.72 -9.18 -5.61
C GLY A 154 -2.15 -9.21 -5.03
N ILE A 155 -2.37 -10.03 -4.01
CA ILE A 155 -3.59 -10.10 -3.23
C ILE A 155 -3.18 -10.11 -1.75
N PHE A 156 -3.28 -8.97 -1.08
CA PHE A 156 -3.18 -8.89 0.38
C PHE A 156 -4.54 -9.24 0.98
N ILE A 157 -4.80 -10.52 1.23
CA ILE A 157 -5.91 -10.97 2.09
C ILE A 157 -5.33 -11.23 3.49
N VAL A 158 -5.62 -10.33 4.42
CA VAL A 158 -5.44 -10.61 5.85
C VAL A 158 -6.61 -11.50 6.29
N SER A 159 -6.32 -12.78 6.50
CA SER A 159 -7.28 -13.79 6.91
C SER A 159 -7.79 -13.49 8.34
N MET A 160 -9.10 -13.26 8.46
CA MET A 160 -9.85 -13.45 9.69
C MET A 160 -9.86 -14.94 10.02
N GLN A 161 -9.40 -15.31 11.22
CA GLN A 161 -9.84 -16.53 11.88
C GLN A 161 -10.53 -16.15 13.19
N LEU A 162 -11.72 -16.75 13.36
CA LEU A 162 -12.64 -16.64 14.48
C LEU A 162 -12.00 -17.04 15.82
#